data_AF-A0A1X2GBI9-F1
#
_entry.id   AF-A0A1X2GBI9-F1
#
_cell.length_a   1.000
_cell.length_b   1.000
_cell.length_c   1.000
_cell.angle_alpha   90.00
_cell.angle_beta   90.00
_cell.angle_gamma   90.00
#
_symmetry.space_group_name_H-M   'P 1'
#
loop_
_entity.id
_entity.type
_entity.pdbx_description
1 polymer ?
#
loop_
_entity_poly.entity_id
_entity_poly.type
_entity_poly.pdbx_seq_one_letter_code
_entity_poly.pdbx_strand_id
1 'polypeptide(L)'
;SSTEIHQLATQQIYDFCRSLNLLFVWIYLYSHWYTGAQWVKWARSARDAIPAGKTTMLVEAHWRVLKRVHLHHHNRPRTDYLVFIMISRQCIRLIMSFNQKVADRRVVPSWEHEFRAEWRKLN
;
A
#
# COMPACT_ATOMS: atom_id res chain seq x y z
N SER A 1 -9.87 20.16 3.36
CA SER A 1 -10.85 19.44 2.50
C SER A 1 -10.13 18.66 1.41
N SER A 2 -10.70 17.56 0.89
CA SER A 2 -10.08 16.73 -0.18
C SER A 2 -9.69 17.56 -1.42
N THR A 3 -10.50 18.56 -1.76
CA THR A 3 -10.26 19.49 -2.86
C THR A 3 -9.03 20.39 -2.64
N GLU A 4 -8.77 20.82 -1.41
CA GLU A 4 -7.60 21.65 -1.08
C GLU A 4 -6.30 20.86 -1.22
N ILE A 5 -6.32 19.59 -0.80
CA ILE A 5 -5.17 18.67 -0.97
C ILE A 5 -4.90 18.45 -2.46
N HIS A 6 -5.96 18.28 -3.26
CA HIS A 6 -5.86 18.14 -4.71
C HIS A 6 -5.21 19.36 -5.35
N GLN A 7 -5.71 20.56 -5.03
CA GLN A 7 -5.17 21.81 -5.56
C GLN A 7 -3.70 22.01 -5.17
N LEU A 8 -3.36 21.81 -3.89
CA LEU A 8 -2.00 21.97 -3.40
C LEU A 8 -1.02 20.99 -4.08
N ALA A 9 -1.39 19.71 -4.17
CA ALA A 9 -0.54 18.70 -4.79
C ALA A 9 -0.37 18.93 -6.31
N THR A 10 -1.45 19.36 -6.98
CA THR A 10 -1.42 19.72 -8.41
C THR A 10 -0.51 20.93 -8.64
N GLN A 11 -0.58 21.92 -7.76
CA GLN A 11 0.26 23.12 -7.87
C GLN A 11 1.74 22.80 -7.61
N GLN A 12 2.04 22.00 -6.58
CA GLN A 12 3.41 21.56 -6.28
C GLN A 12 4.06 20.84 -7.47
N ILE A 13 3.36 19.89 -8.09
CA ILE A 13 3.92 19.14 -9.21
C ILE A 13 4.03 20.00 -10.48
N TYR A 14 3.10 20.94 -10.68
CA TYR A 14 3.17 21.91 -11.77
C TYR A 14 4.41 22.82 -11.60
N ASP A 15 4.60 23.40 -10.43
CA ASP A 15 5.73 24.29 -10.13
C ASP A 15 7.06 23.54 -10.28
N PHE A 16 7.13 22.30 -9.79
CA PHE A 16 8.27 21.42 -9.98
C PHE A 16 8.58 21.21 -11.48
N CYS A 17 7.59 20.78 -12.26
CA CYS A 17 7.78 20.55 -13.69
C CYS A 17 8.16 21.83 -14.44
N ARG A 18 7.56 22.96 -14.07
CA ARG A 18 7.86 24.27 -14.65
C ARG A 18 9.30 24.70 -14.35
N SER A 19 9.76 24.54 -13.12
CA SER A 19 11.12 24.91 -12.70
C SER A 19 12.22 24.13 -13.44
N LEU A 20 11.90 22.91 -13.89
CA LEU A 20 12.83 22.02 -14.60
C LEU A 20 12.55 21.93 -16.11
N ASN A 21 11.64 22.76 -16.64
CA ASN A 21 11.22 22.75 -18.06
C ASN A 21 10.69 21.39 -18.55
N LEU A 22 9.98 20.65 -17.69
CA LEU A 22 9.44 19.31 -17.95
C LEU A 22 7.98 19.36 -18.43
N LEU A 23 7.69 20.14 -19.49
CA LEU A 23 6.33 20.38 -19.96
C LEU A 23 5.56 19.08 -20.30
N PHE A 24 6.19 18.16 -21.04
CA PHE A 24 5.55 16.90 -21.43
C PHE A 24 5.28 15.99 -20.23
N VAL A 25 6.14 16.04 -19.21
CA VAL A 25 5.91 15.30 -17.96
C VAL A 25 4.68 15.86 -17.25
N TRP A 26 4.56 17.19 -17.15
CA TRP A 26 3.37 17.82 -16.58
C TRP A 26 2.09 17.41 -17.33
N ILE A 27 2.09 17.48 -18.67
CA ILE A 27 0.92 17.10 -19.48
C ILE A 27 0.51 15.66 -19.20
N TYR A 28 1.47 14.74 -19.17
CA TYR A 28 1.22 13.33 -18.86
C TYR A 28 0.65 13.15 -17.45
N LEU A 29 1.32 13.70 -16.43
CA LEU A 29 0.92 13.59 -15.04
C LEU A 29 -0.48 14.16 -14.82
N TYR A 30 -0.78 15.32 -15.39
CA TYR A 30 -2.09 15.93 -15.27
C TYR A 30 -3.17 15.06 -15.89
N SER A 31 -2.98 14.65 -17.15
CA SER A 31 -3.93 13.86 -17.93
C SER A 31 -4.27 12.52 -17.25
N HIS A 32 -3.27 11.88 -16.64
CA HIS A 32 -3.43 10.54 -16.08
C HIS A 32 -3.74 10.51 -14.58
N TRP A 33 -3.26 11.47 -13.79
CA TRP A 33 -3.32 11.38 -12.32
C TRP A 33 -3.96 12.58 -11.62
N TYR A 34 -3.82 13.80 -12.15
CA TYR A 34 -4.30 15.01 -11.47
C TYR A 34 -5.59 15.61 -12.05
N THR A 35 -6.19 15.03 -13.09
CA THR A 35 -7.58 15.37 -13.46
C THR A 35 -8.55 14.97 -12.33
N GLY A 36 -9.65 15.70 -12.12
CA GLY A 36 -10.58 15.40 -11.02
C GLY A 36 -11.09 13.96 -10.99
N ALA A 37 -11.36 13.36 -12.16
CA ALA A 37 -11.81 11.98 -12.28
C ALA A 37 -10.72 10.94 -11.92
N GLN A 38 -9.46 11.22 -12.27
CA GLN A 38 -8.34 10.32 -11.98
C GLN A 38 -7.77 10.54 -10.58
N TRP A 39 -7.82 11.78 -10.09
CA TRP A 39 -7.41 12.17 -8.76
C TRP A 39 -8.13 11.33 -7.71
N VAL A 40 -9.45 11.11 -7.86
CA VAL A 40 -10.19 10.26 -6.94
C VAL A 40 -9.62 8.83 -6.90
N LYS A 41 -9.15 8.28 -8.03
CA LYS A 41 -8.57 6.93 -8.08
C LYS A 41 -7.15 6.89 -7.51
N TRP A 42 -6.35 7.90 -7.84
CA TRP A 42 -4.98 8.06 -7.38
C TRP A 42 -4.93 8.36 -5.87
N ALA A 43 -5.75 9.30 -5.40
CA ALA A 43 -5.89 9.64 -3.98
C ALA A 43 -6.51 8.49 -3.18
N ARG A 44 -7.43 7.71 -3.79
CA ARG A 44 -7.95 6.46 -3.21
C ARG A 44 -6.99 5.28 -3.26
N SER A 45 -5.74 5.46 -3.72
CA SER A 45 -4.69 4.50 -3.37
C SER A 45 -4.53 4.37 -1.84
N ALA A 46 -4.95 5.38 -1.07
CA ALA A 46 -5.33 5.25 0.32
C ALA A 46 -6.85 5.01 0.44
N ARG A 47 -7.25 3.78 0.79
CA ARG A 47 -8.65 3.41 1.05
C ARG A 47 -9.13 4.14 2.31
N ASP A 48 -10.31 4.78 2.33
CA ASP A 48 -10.80 5.49 3.54
C ASP A 48 -10.91 4.57 4.78
N ALA A 49 -11.14 3.27 4.56
CA ALA A 49 -11.14 2.25 5.61
C ALA A 49 -9.77 2.01 6.25
N ILE A 50 -8.68 2.44 5.59
CA ILE A 50 -7.31 2.25 6.04
C ILE A 50 -6.64 3.62 6.07
N PRO A 51 -6.50 4.24 7.26
CA PRO A 51 -5.89 5.55 7.39
C PRO A 51 -4.55 5.62 6.67
N ALA A 52 -4.36 6.63 5.80
CA ALA A 52 -3.18 6.77 4.95
C ALA A 52 -1.85 6.61 5.73
N GLY A 53 -1.76 7.22 6.91
CA GLY A 53 -0.60 7.09 7.80
C GLY A 53 -0.33 5.66 8.30
N LYS A 54 -1.39 4.88 8.56
CA LYS A 54 -1.24 3.46 8.92
C LYS A 54 -0.70 2.66 7.74
N THR A 55 -1.16 2.93 6.53
CA THR A 55 -0.63 2.30 5.30
C THR A 55 0.81 2.69 5.03
N THR A 56 1.18 3.96 5.12
CA THR A 56 2.56 4.41 4.89
C THR A 56 3.52 3.77 5.88
N MET A 57 3.19 3.79 7.18
CA MET A 57 4.03 3.15 8.20
C MET A 57 4.15 1.64 7.99
N LEU A 58 3.06 0.97 7.61
CA LEU A 58 3.05 -0.48 7.38
C LEU A 58 3.86 -0.84 6.13
N VAL A 59 3.75 -0.05 5.07
CA VAL A 59 4.54 -0.17 3.85
C VAL A 59 6.02 0.07 4.14
N GLU A 60 6.38 1.13 4.87
CA GLU A 60 7.77 1.40 5.27
C GLU A 60 8.36 0.31 6.15
N ALA A 61 7.60 -0.18 7.15
CA ALA A 61 8.01 -1.28 8.00
C ALA A 61 8.22 -2.56 7.19
N HIS A 62 7.35 -2.83 6.22
CA HIS A 62 7.49 -3.95 5.29
C HIS A 62 8.76 -3.81 4.44
N TRP A 63 9.01 -2.63 3.86
CA TRP A 63 10.22 -2.34 3.09
C TRP A 63 11.48 -2.44 3.92
N ARG A 64 11.45 -2.04 5.19
CA ARG A 64 12.59 -2.20 6.11
C ARG A 64 12.96 -3.67 6.31
N VAL A 65 11.97 -4.55 6.47
CA VAL A 65 12.20 -6.00 6.60
C VAL A 65 12.72 -6.58 5.29
N LEU A 66 12.10 -6.24 4.16
CA LEU A 66 12.56 -6.70 2.83
C LEU A 66 14.02 -6.33 2.57
N LYS A 67 14.39 -5.07 2.79
CA LYS A 67 15.75 -4.58 2.59
C LYS A 67 16.77 -5.29 3.49
N ARG A 68 16.47 -5.40 4.78
CA ARG A 68 17.42 -5.96 5.76
C ARG A 68 17.54 -7.47 5.71
N VAL A 69 16.44 -8.18 5.46
CA VAL A 69 16.42 -9.65 5.54
C VAL A 69 16.68 -10.26 4.17
N HIS A 70 15.95 -9.82 3.15
CA HIS A 70 15.94 -10.51 1.85
C HIS A 70 16.88 -9.90 0.82
N LEU A 71 17.12 -8.57 0.88
CA LEU A 71 17.85 -7.84 -0.17
C LEU A 71 19.21 -7.29 0.28
N HIS A 72 19.72 -7.72 1.44
CA HIS A 72 20.95 -7.17 2.01
C HIS A 72 22.19 -7.32 1.10
N HIS A 73 22.24 -8.37 0.27
CA HIS A 73 23.29 -8.57 -0.73
C HIS A 73 22.90 -8.15 -2.16
N HIS A 74 21.65 -7.74 -2.39
CA HIS A 74 21.13 -7.41 -3.72
C HIS A 74 20.90 -5.91 -3.80
N ASN A 75 21.94 -5.17 -4.17
CA ASN A 75 21.79 -3.74 -4.40
C ASN A 75 21.07 -3.51 -5.74
N ARG A 76 19.97 -2.75 -5.71
CA ARG A 76 19.09 -2.49 -6.88
C ARG A 76 18.57 -3.78 -7.54
N PRO A 77 17.78 -4.59 -6.83
CA PRO A 77 17.17 -5.78 -7.41
C PRO A 77 16.28 -5.39 -8.59
N ARG A 78 16.26 -6.21 -9.64
CA ARG A 78 15.26 -6.07 -10.71
C ARG A 78 13.86 -6.28 -10.14
N THR A 79 12.86 -5.64 -10.74
CA THR A 79 11.48 -5.65 -10.26
C THR A 79 10.89 -7.06 -10.19
N ASP A 80 11.20 -7.91 -11.16
CA ASP A 80 10.79 -9.33 -11.20
C ASP A 80 11.34 -10.12 -10.00
N TYR A 81 12.62 -9.95 -9.68
CA TYR A 81 13.24 -10.57 -8.51
C TYR A 81 12.62 -10.07 -7.20
N LEU A 82 12.31 -8.78 -7.13
CA LEU A 82 11.66 -8.19 -5.98
C LEU A 82 10.27 -8.79 -5.74
N VAL A 83 9.45 -8.87 -6.80
CA VAL A 83 8.11 -9.48 -6.74
C VAL A 83 8.21 -10.95 -6.34
N PHE A 84 9.16 -11.69 -6.90
CA PHE A 84 9.40 -13.09 -6.54
C PHE A 84 9.73 -13.24 -5.05
N ILE A 85 10.62 -12.41 -4.50
CA ILE A 85 10.94 -12.43 -3.06
C ILE A 85 9.72 -12.09 -2.20
N MET A 86 8.96 -11.07 -2.58
CA MET A 86 7.80 -10.63 -1.83
C MET A 86 6.78 -11.78 -1.70
N ILE A 87 6.44 -12.42 -2.81
CA ILE A 87 5.47 -13.52 -2.83
C ILE A 87 6.05 -14.77 -2.16
N SER A 88 7.20 -15.24 -2.63
CA SER A 88 7.72 -16.57 -2.30
C SER A 88 8.38 -16.64 -0.93
N ARG A 89 8.84 -15.52 -0.37
CA ARG A 89 9.51 -15.51 0.93
C ARG A 89 8.73 -14.72 1.96
N GLN A 90 8.43 -13.46 1.66
CA GLN A 90 7.88 -12.56 2.68
C GLN A 90 6.41 -12.85 2.99
N CYS A 91 5.56 -13.03 1.97
CA CYS A 91 4.14 -13.36 2.15
C CYS A 91 3.97 -14.73 2.84
N ILE A 92 4.67 -15.76 2.36
CA ILE A 92 4.61 -17.10 2.98
C ILE A 92 4.96 -17.04 4.47
N ARG A 93 6.06 -16.35 4.85
CA ARG A 93 6.44 -16.18 6.25
C ARG A 93 5.38 -15.45 7.08
N LEU A 94 4.75 -14.41 6.54
CA LEU A 94 3.70 -13.67 7.23
C LEU A 94 2.45 -14.52 7.43
N ILE A 95 2.04 -15.29 6.42
CA ILE A 95 0.90 -16.21 6.49
C ILE A 95 1.16 -17.29 7.53
N MET A 96 2.33 -17.94 7.50
CA MET A 96 2.69 -18.97 8.48
C MET A 96 2.70 -18.43 9.90
N SER A 97 3.31 -17.24 10.12
CA SER A 97 3.32 -16.61 11.44
C SER A 97 1.92 -16.22 11.92
N PHE A 98 1.06 -15.74 11.01
CA PHE A 98 -0.33 -15.44 11.33
C PHE A 98 -1.10 -16.70 11.70
N ASN A 99 -1.03 -17.75 10.87
CA ASN A 99 -1.70 -19.02 11.12
C ASN A 99 -1.24 -19.65 12.45
N GLN A 100 0.06 -19.58 12.76
CA GLN A 100 0.57 -20.05 14.05
C GLN A 100 -0.02 -19.26 15.22
N LYS A 101 -0.07 -17.92 15.12
CA LYS A 101 -0.69 -17.09 16.18
C LYS A 101 -2.18 -17.36 16.35
N VAL A 102 -2.88 -17.70 15.27
CA VAL A 102 -4.30 -18.10 15.31
C VAL A 102 -4.45 -19.48 15.95
N ALA A 103 -3.61 -20.45 15.58
CA ALA A 103 -3.59 -21.78 16.16
C ALA A 103 -3.31 -21.74 17.68
N ASP A 104 -2.34 -20.91 18.09
CA ASP A 104 -1.99 -20.68 19.50
C ASP A 104 -3.01 -19.78 20.24
N ARG A 105 -4.11 -19.36 19.58
CA ARG A 105 -5.13 -18.44 20.10
C ARG A 105 -4.60 -17.10 20.63
N ARG A 106 -3.39 -16.70 20.23
CA ARG A 106 -2.79 -15.39 20.55
C ARG A 106 -3.44 -14.25 19.77
N VAL A 107 -4.02 -14.56 18.62
CA VAL A 107 -4.79 -13.64 17.79
C VAL A 107 -6.13 -14.29 17.46
N VAL A 108 -7.22 -13.61 17.78
CA VAL A 108 -8.56 -13.98 17.37
C VAL A 108 -8.89 -13.19 16.10
N PRO A 109 -9.14 -13.84 14.95
CA PRO A 109 -9.55 -13.15 13.75
C PRO A 109 -10.86 -12.38 13.98
N SER A 110 -10.95 -11.16 13.43
CA SER A 110 -12.14 -10.31 13.62
C SER A 110 -13.43 -10.94 13.10
N TRP A 111 -13.33 -11.79 12.07
CA TRP A 111 -14.46 -12.52 11.49
C TRP A 111 -14.91 -13.72 12.32
N GLU A 112 -14.15 -14.17 13.33
CA GLU A 112 -14.47 -15.39 14.08
C GLU A 112 -15.80 -15.27 14.84
N HIS A 113 -16.10 -14.08 15.39
CA HIS A 113 -17.35 -13.83 16.10
C HIS A 113 -18.57 -13.95 15.16
N GLU A 114 -18.50 -13.33 13.99
CA GLU A 114 -19.55 -13.40 12.96
C GLU A 114 -19.76 -14.85 12.51
N PHE A 115 -18.66 -15.56 12.22
CA PHE A 115 -18.71 -16.97 11.85
C PHE A 115 -19.40 -17.83 12.92
N ARG A 116 -19.05 -17.66 14.19
CA ARG A 116 -19.68 -18.38 15.31
C ARG A 116 -21.16 -18.01 15.50
N ALA A 117 -21.55 -16.79 15.17
CA ALA A 117 -22.95 -16.36 15.24
C ALA A 117 -23.78 -17.02 14.14
N GLU A 118 -23.27 -17.05 12.90
CA GLU A 118 -23.93 -17.75 11.79
C GLU A 118 -23.98 -19.26 12.01
N TRP A 119 -22.90 -19.87 12.49
CA TRP A 119 -22.85 -21.31 12.76
C TRP A 119 -23.91 -21.77 13.78
N ARG A 120 -24.17 -20.95 14.81
CA ARG A 120 -25.21 -21.22 15.82
C ARG A 120 -26.63 -21.09 15.29
N LYS A 121 -26.86 -20.50 14.13
CA LYS A 121 -28.19 -20.43 13.50
C LYS A 121 -28.48 -21.68 12.64
N LEU A 122 -27.43 -22.40 12.25
CA LEU A 122 -27.50 -23.59 11.41
C LEU A 122 -27.62 -24.88 12.25
N ASN A 123 -27.26 -24.82 13.53
CA ASN A 123 -27.48 -25.86 14.53
C ASN A 123 -28.67 -25.52 15.42
#